data_AF-A0A444ZD08-F1
#
_entry.id   AF-A0A444ZD08-F1
#
_cell.length_a   1.000
_cell.length_b   1.000
_cell.length_c   1.000
_cell.angle_alpha   90.00
_cell.angle_beta   90.00
_cell.angle_gamma   90.00
#
_symmetry.space_group_name_H-M   'P 1'
#
loop_
_entity.id
_entity.type
_entity.pdbx_description
1 polymer ?
#
loop_
_entity_poly.entity_id
_entity_poly.type
_entity_poly.pdbx_seq_one_letter_code
_entity_poly.pdbx_strand_id
1 'polypeptide(L)'
;MDDESGRWHVAYFSNAHNHHVLELRFSSMLPSHRRMSEADIEQMNDMRKWGIGVSRIRSFMASLTGGYHNVPYITRDMHNVNAKQRREGGLDAESCLRYLRECKANDPTLYYKEVVDEEGVLQHLFWCDGTSRIDYQVFGDVVAFDATYKKNVYLLPLLVFSGVNHHNQTVLFAAALVADEKEETYVWLFQ
;
A
#
# COMPACT_ATOMS: atom_id res chain seq x y z
N MET A 1 26.69 6.00 35.88
CA MET A 1 26.49 4.60 36.27
C MET A 1 27.26 4.43 37.56
N ASP A 2 26.64 3.91 38.60
CA ASP A 2 27.37 3.57 39.81
C ASP A 2 28.13 2.27 39.55
N ASP A 3 29.46 2.30 39.61
CA ASP A 3 30.32 1.18 39.24
C ASP A 3 30.22 0.01 40.25
N GLU A 4 29.74 0.27 41.47
CA GLU A 4 29.55 -0.76 42.49
C GLU A 4 28.21 -1.49 42.37
N SER A 5 27.12 -0.78 42.09
CA SER A 5 25.79 -1.39 41.97
C SER A 5 25.36 -1.72 40.54
N GLY A 6 26.07 -1.21 39.53
CA GLY A 6 25.72 -1.32 38.11
C GLY A 6 24.41 -0.58 37.74
N ARG A 7 23.88 0.27 38.62
CA ARG A 7 22.60 0.97 38.42
C ARG A 7 22.80 2.39 37.91
N TRP A 8 21.83 2.83 37.12
CA TRP A 8 21.70 4.23 36.73
C TRP A 8 21.05 5.02 37.86
N HIS A 9 21.62 6.16 38.23
CA HIS A 9 21.03 7.13 39.14
C HIS A 9 20.95 8.51 38.47
N VAL A 10 19.95 9.30 38.84
CA VAL A 10 19.80 10.69 38.37
C VAL A 10 20.70 11.58 39.22
N ALA A 11 21.80 12.07 38.66
CA ALA A 11 22.77 12.90 39.38
C ALA A 11 22.32 14.37 39.53
N TYR A 12 21.39 14.83 38.69
CA TYR A 12 20.90 16.20 38.70
C TYR A 12 19.47 16.29 38.15
N PHE A 13 18.61 17.02 38.85
CA PHE A 13 17.26 17.35 38.42
C PHE A 13 16.97 18.82 38.75
N SER A 14 16.65 19.60 37.73
CA SER A 14 16.14 20.96 37.90
C SER A 14 14.70 21.02 37.40
N ASN A 15 13.80 21.47 38.27
CA ASN A 15 12.39 21.67 37.92
C ASN A 15 12.07 23.15 37.61
N ALA A 16 13.09 23.99 37.44
CA ALA A 16 12.92 25.39 37.07
C ALA A 16 12.77 25.50 35.55
N HIS A 17 11.60 25.94 35.09
CA HIS A 17 11.29 26.17 33.68
C HIS A 17 11.18 27.68 33.41
N ASN A 18 11.66 28.13 32.26
CA ASN A 18 11.51 29.53 31.80
C ASN A 18 10.21 29.77 31.01
N HIS A 19 9.34 28.77 30.94
CA HIS A 19 8.03 28.83 30.30
C HIS A 19 7.03 27.96 31.08
N HIS A 20 5.73 28.15 30.82
CA HIS A 20 4.70 27.27 31.35
C HIS A 20 4.82 25.86 30.76
N VAL A 21 4.65 24.85 31.59
CA VAL A 21 4.60 23.45 31.13
C VAL A 21 3.34 23.26 30.29
N LEU A 22 3.48 22.59 29.15
CA LEU A 22 2.37 22.32 28.25
C LEU A 22 1.32 21.45 28.96
N GLU A 23 0.04 21.84 28.86
CA GLU A 23 -1.04 21.02 29.38
C GLU A 23 -1.12 19.67 28.66
N LEU A 24 -1.45 18.60 29.40
CA LEU A 24 -1.50 17.23 28.86
C LEU A 24 -2.45 17.09 27.66
N ARG A 25 -3.52 17.89 27.59
CA ARG A 25 -4.46 17.90 26.45
C ARG A 25 -3.81 18.31 25.11
N PHE A 26 -2.65 18.97 25.16
CA PHE A 26 -1.88 19.36 23.98
C PHE A 26 -0.69 18.44 23.71
N SER A 27 -0.49 17.39 24.52
CA SER A 27 0.62 16.44 24.34
C SER A 27 0.63 15.80 22.95
N SER A 28 -0.55 15.52 22.38
CA SER A 28 -0.70 15.00 21.02
C SER A 28 -0.25 15.98 19.92
N MET A 29 0.05 17.24 20.24
CA MET A 29 0.68 18.19 19.30
C MET A 29 2.20 17.99 19.23
N LEU A 30 2.81 17.40 20.26
CA LEU A 30 4.24 17.14 20.33
C LEU A 30 4.58 15.82 19.60
N PRO A 31 5.40 15.83 18.53
CA PRO A 31 5.70 14.63 17.78
C PRO A 31 6.28 13.47 18.61
N SER A 32 7.08 13.77 19.65
CA SER A 32 7.67 12.76 20.54
C SER A 32 6.66 12.06 21.45
N HIS A 33 5.50 12.68 21.68
CA HIS A 33 4.40 12.12 22.46
C HIS A 33 3.37 11.42 21.58
N ARG A 34 3.51 11.51 20.23
CA ARG A 34 2.59 10.86 19.32
C ARG A 34 2.98 9.41 19.06
N ARG A 35 2.11 8.48 19.44
CA ARG A 35 2.30 7.05 19.19
C ARG A 35 0.96 6.34 19.06
N MET A 36 0.85 5.49 18.05
CA MET A 36 -0.25 4.53 17.96
C MET A 36 0.14 3.26 18.73
N SER A 37 -0.76 2.76 19.57
CA SER A 37 -0.58 1.45 20.20
C SER A 37 -0.77 0.34 19.17
N GLU A 38 -0.27 -0.86 19.43
CA GLU A 38 -0.49 -2.01 18.54
C GLU A 38 -1.97 -2.33 18.38
N ALA A 39 -2.76 -2.22 19.46
CA ALA A 39 -4.21 -2.39 19.43
C ALA A 39 -4.91 -1.34 18.54
N ASP A 40 -4.51 -0.06 18.62
CA ASP A 40 -5.04 0.99 17.74
C ASP A 40 -4.74 0.69 16.26
N ILE A 41 -3.54 0.16 15.99
CA ILE A 41 -3.10 -0.18 14.64
C ILE A 41 -3.91 -1.36 14.09
N GLU A 42 -4.12 -2.40 14.89
CA GLU A 42 -4.94 -3.57 14.53
C GLU A 42 -6.39 -3.15 14.25
N GLN A 43 -6.99 -2.37 15.15
CA GLN A 43 -8.35 -1.86 14.97
C GLN A 43 -8.49 -1.00 13.71
N MET A 44 -7.50 -0.13 13.44
CA MET A 44 -7.45 0.63 12.19
C MET A 44 -7.40 -0.30 10.98
N ASN A 45 -6.57 -1.35 11.00
CA ASN A 45 -6.41 -2.29 9.89
C ASN A 45 -7.71 -3.04 9.59
N ASP A 46 -8.41 -3.50 10.62
CA ASP A 46 -9.71 -4.18 10.47
C ASP A 46 -10.75 -3.26 9.83
N MET A 47 -10.88 -2.03 10.30
CA MET A 47 -11.81 -1.06 9.72
C MET A 47 -11.45 -0.72 8.26
N ARG A 48 -10.15 -0.62 7.95
CA ARG A 48 -9.67 -0.38 6.58
C ARG A 48 -9.96 -1.55 5.65
N LYS A 49 -9.91 -2.79 6.14
CA LYS A 49 -10.27 -4.00 5.37
C LYS A 49 -11.69 -3.91 4.82
N TRP A 50 -12.59 -3.24 5.55
CA TRP A 50 -13.98 -2.96 5.14
C TRP A 50 -14.16 -1.63 4.40
N GLY A 51 -13.08 -1.01 3.91
CA GLY A 51 -13.14 0.20 3.10
C GLY A 51 -13.37 1.50 3.88
N ILE A 52 -13.29 1.48 5.22
CA ILE A 52 -13.48 2.70 6.02
C ILE A 52 -12.24 3.60 5.90
N GLY A 53 -12.44 4.84 5.48
CA GLY A 53 -11.37 5.82 5.33
C GLY A 53 -10.74 6.25 6.66
N VAL A 54 -9.43 6.51 6.65
CA VAL A 54 -8.61 6.87 7.84
C VAL A 54 -9.20 8.03 8.66
N SER A 55 -9.79 9.03 8.01
CA SER A 55 -10.44 10.16 8.70
C SER A 55 -11.65 9.72 9.54
N ARG A 56 -12.47 8.81 9.00
CA ARG A 56 -13.63 8.24 9.72
C ARG A 56 -13.17 7.34 10.86
N ILE A 57 -12.11 6.55 10.64
CA ILE A 57 -11.49 5.73 11.68
C ILE A 57 -11.02 6.62 12.83
N ARG A 58 -10.28 7.71 12.55
CA ARG A 58 -9.82 8.63 13.60
C ARG A 58 -10.99 9.23 14.40
N SER A 59 -12.07 9.57 13.72
CA SER A 59 -13.28 10.12 14.36
C SER A 59 -13.95 9.08 15.27
N PHE A 60 -13.96 7.82 14.85
CA PHE A 60 -14.40 6.70 15.66
C PHE A 60 -13.49 6.49 16.89
N MET A 61 -12.16 6.48 16.73
CA MET A 61 -11.23 6.38 17.88
C MET A 61 -11.40 7.55 18.87
N ALA A 62 -11.62 8.75 18.36
CA ALA A 62 -11.93 9.92 19.19
C ALA A 62 -13.24 9.73 19.96
N SER A 63 -14.27 9.14 19.34
CA SER A 63 -15.54 8.85 20.04
C SER A 63 -15.37 7.84 21.18
N LEU A 64 -14.50 6.83 21.00
CA LEU A 64 -14.20 5.83 22.04
C LEU A 64 -13.44 6.43 23.23
N THR A 65 -12.61 7.43 22.97
CA THR A 65 -11.71 8.05 23.97
C THR A 65 -12.27 9.35 24.54
N GLY A 66 -13.51 9.74 24.20
CA GLY A 66 -14.14 10.95 24.72
C GLY A 66 -13.63 12.27 24.09
N GLY A 67 -12.97 12.19 22.93
CA GLY A 67 -12.60 13.34 22.12
C GLY A 67 -11.22 13.22 21.47
N TYR A 68 -10.97 14.06 20.46
CA TYR A 68 -9.71 14.03 19.71
C TYR A 68 -8.47 14.34 20.54
N HIS A 69 -8.61 15.07 21.65
CA HIS A 69 -7.50 15.40 22.55
C HIS A 69 -7.00 14.18 23.34
N ASN A 70 -7.83 13.13 23.46
CA ASN A 70 -7.49 11.87 24.12
C ASN A 70 -6.92 10.83 23.14
N VAL A 71 -6.87 11.14 21.84
CA VAL A 71 -6.21 10.30 20.84
C VAL A 71 -4.75 10.76 20.73
N PRO A 72 -3.76 9.92 21.09
CA PRO A 72 -2.35 10.32 21.15
C PRO A 72 -1.69 10.37 19.77
N TYR A 73 -2.46 10.49 18.68
CA TYR A 73 -1.95 10.51 17.32
C TYR A 73 -2.88 11.29 16.39
N ILE A 74 -2.32 11.79 15.29
CA ILE A 74 -3.06 12.51 14.26
C ILE A 74 -3.26 11.65 13.02
N THR A 75 -4.15 12.11 12.12
CA THR A 75 -4.41 11.43 10.84
C THR A 75 -3.13 11.16 10.05
N ARG A 76 -2.14 12.08 10.13
CA ARG A 76 -0.84 11.90 9.49
C ARG A 76 -0.06 10.71 10.05
N ASP A 77 -0.10 10.46 11.34
CA ASP A 77 0.58 9.31 11.94
C ASP A 77 -0.07 8.00 11.49
N MET A 78 -1.40 7.95 11.39
CA MET A 78 -2.12 6.81 10.82
C MET A 78 -1.72 6.53 9.36
N HIS A 79 -1.59 7.58 8.54
CA HIS A 79 -1.06 7.44 7.19
C HIS A 79 0.39 6.96 7.16
N ASN A 80 1.23 7.43 8.10
CA ASN A 80 2.62 6.99 8.23
C ASN A 80 2.70 5.50 8.61
N VAL A 81 1.85 5.02 9.52
CA VAL A 81 1.74 3.59 9.87
C VAL A 81 1.31 2.78 8.64
N ASN A 82 0.27 3.21 7.92
CA ASN A 82 -0.16 2.54 6.69
C ASN A 82 0.95 2.48 5.65
N ALA A 83 1.71 3.57 5.47
CA ALA A 83 2.84 3.61 4.54
C ALA A 83 4.00 2.71 5.02
N LYS A 84 4.24 2.65 6.33
CA LYS A 84 5.24 1.76 6.94
C LYS A 84 4.86 0.29 6.73
N GLN A 85 3.62 -0.10 7.03
CA GLN A 85 3.10 -1.45 6.80
C GLN A 85 3.14 -1.86 5.32
N ARG A 86 2.89 -0.93 4.39
CA ARG A 86 3.06 -1.20 2.95
C ARG A 86 4.52 -1.46 2.56
N ARG A 87 5.48 -0.83 3.23
CA ARG A 87 6.91 -1.07 3.00
C ARG A 87 7.37 -2.36 3.66
N GLU A 88 6.90 -2.65 4.88
CA GLU A 88 7.27 -3.83 5.66
C GLU A 88 6.57 -5.11 5.18
N GLY A 89 5.33 -5.00 4.71
CA GLY A 89 4.53 -6.11 4.21
C GLY A 89 4.99 -6.68 2.87
N GLY A 90 6.16 -6.25 2.39
CA GLY A 90 6.74 -6.67 1.11
C GLY A 90 5.87 -6.24 -0.05
N LEU A 91 6.31 -5.25 -0.82
CA LEU A 91 5.85 -5.10 -2.21
C LEU A 91 6.39 -6.24 -3.09
N ASP A 92 6.54 -7.45 -2.55
CA ASP A 92 7.28 -8.53 -3.17
C ASP A 92 6.48 -9.10 -4.35
N ALA A 93 7.20 -9.41 -5.43
CA ALA A 93 6.67 -10.10 -6.59
C ALA A 93 5.92 -11.37 -6.16
N GLU A 94 6.42 -12.09 -5.15
CA GLU A 94 5.76 -13.27 -4.61
C GLU A 94 4.37 -12.96 -4.01
N SER A 95 4.23 -11.84 -3.30
CA SER A 95 2.93 -11.44 -2.73
C SER A 95 1.94 -11.04 -3.82
N CYS A 96 2.41 -10.40 -4.90
CA CYS A 96 1.60 -10.11 -6.08
C CYS A 96 1.13 -11.39 -6.77
N LEU A 97 2.03 -12.35 -6.99
CA LEU A 97 1.70 -13.64 -7.59
C LEU A 97 0.74 -14.45 -6.71
N ARG A 98 0.91 -14.43 -5.39
CA ARG A 98 -0.03 -15.06 -4.45
C ARG A 98 -1.43 -14.44 -4.57
N TYR A 99 -1.52 -13.12 -4.62
CA TYR A 99 -2.80 -12.43 -4.82
C TYR A 99 -3.45 -12.85 -6.16
N LEU A 100 -2.70 -12.89 -7.26
CA LEU A 100 -3.23 -13.33 -8.56
C LEU A 100 -3.72 -14.80 -8.52
N ARG A 101 -3.02 -15.69 -7.80
CA ARG A 101 -3.46 -17.08 -7.57
C ARG A 101 -4.78 -17.13 -6.81
N GLU A 102 -4.94 -16.31 -5.77
CA GLU A 102 -6.20 -16.20 -5.01
C GLU A 102 -7.33 -15.62 -5.87
N CYS A 103 -7.06 -14.59 -6.67
CA CYS A 103 -8.03 -14.06 -7.63
C CYS A 103 -8.44 -15.13 -8.64
N LYS A 104 -7.50 -15.92 -9.17
CA LYS A 104 -7.80 -17.02 -10.10
C LYS A 104 -8.64 -18.13 -9.48
N ALA A 105 -8.49 -18.37 -8.16
CA ALA A 105 -9.34 -19.32 -7.46
C ALA A 105 -10.81 -18.85 -7.38
N ASN A 106 -11.03 -17.54 -7.30
CA ASN A 106 -12.37 -16.94 -7.25
C ASN A 106 -12.94 -16.65 -8.65
N ASP A 107 -12.08 -16.35 -9.61
CA ASP A 107 -12.39 -16.12 -11.03
C ASP A 107 -11.55 -17.09 -11.88
N PRO A 108 -12.08 -18.29 -12.20
CA PRO A 108 -11.37 -19.28 -13.00
C PRO A 108 -11.03 -18.81 -14.42
N THR A 109 -11.67 -17.73 -14.89
CA THR A 109 -11.41 -17.16 -16.21
C THR A 109 -10.28 -16.14 -16.20
N LEU A 110 -9.85 -15.68 -15.03
CA LEU A 110 -8.65 -14.86 -14.89
C LEU A 110 -7.43 -15.59 -15.46
N TYR A 111 -6.68 -14.85 -16.26
CA TYR A 111 -5.43 -15.30 -16.84
C TYR A 111 -4.28 -14.43 -16.32
N TYR A 112 -3.17 -15.07 -15.96
CA TYR A 112 -1.91 -14.39 -15.71
C TYR A 112 -0.76 -15.28 -16.15
N LYS A 113 0.37 -14.65 -16.47
CA LYS A 113 1.61 -15.32 -16.87
C LYS A 113 2.82 -14.54 -16.37
N GLU A 114 3.71 -15.23 -15.68
CA GLU A 114 4.98 -14.70 -15.19
C GLU A 114 6.17 -15.22 -16.02
N VAL A 115 7.20 -14.40 -16.13
CA VAL A 115 8.54 -14.78 -16.57
C VAL A 115 9.50 -14.41 -15.46
N VAL A 116 10.34 -15.35 -15.08
CA VAL A 116 11.31 -15.25 -14.00
C VAL A 116 12.68 -15.59 -14.58
N ASP A 117 13.72 -14.88 -14.16
CA ASP A 117 15.10 -15.19 -14.56
C ASP A 117 15.70 -16.37 -13.79
N GLU A 118 16.97 -16.66 -14.04
CA GLU A 118 17.71 -17.75 -13.42
C GLU A 118 17.89 -17.55 -11.90
N GLU A 119 17.88 -16.30 -11.43
CA GLU A 119 17.98 -15.95 -10.00
C GLU A 119 16.63 -15.94 -9.27
N GLY A 120 15.52 -16.20 -9.97
CA GLY A 120 14.20 -16.21 -9.37
C GLY A 120 13.53 -14.83 -9.29
N VAL A 121 14.06 -13.82 -9.99
CA VAL A 121 13.52 -12.47 -10.02
C VAL A 121 12.48 -12.34 -11.12
N LEU A 122 11.32 -11.75 -10.78
CA LEU A 122 10.23 -11.50 -11.73
C LEU A 122 10.67 -10.49 -12.80
N GLN A 123 10.71 -10.93 -14.05
CA GLN A 123 11.07 -10.12 -15.22
C GLN A 123 9.83 -9.57 -15.92
N HIS A 124 8.84 -10.42 -16.19
CA HIS A 124 7.61 -10.02 -16.86
C HIS A 124 6.40 -10.62 -16.15
N LEU A 125 5.31 -9.85 -16.08
CA LEU A 125 4.05 -10.30 -15.53
C LEU A 125 2.92 -9.74 -16.39
N PHE A 126 2.11 -10.60 -16.95
CA PHE A 126 0.88 -10.24 -17.66
C PHE A 126 -0.32 -10.75 -16.88
N TRP A 127 -1.40 -9.98 -16.82
CA TRP A 127 -2.67 -10.44 -16.25
C TRP A 127 -3.90 -9.77 -16.87
N CYS A 128 -5.01 -10.50 -16.89
CA CYS A 128 -6.35 -10.02 -17.20
C CYS A 128 -7.39 -10.82 -16.43
N ASP A 129 -8.38 -10.13 -15.86
CA ASP A 129 -9.50 -10.81 -15.19
C ASP A 129 -10.49 -11.39 -16.22
N GLY A 130 -11.43 -12.19 -15.73
CA GLY A 130 -12.44 -12.83 -16.55
C GLY A 130 -13.30 -11.86 -17.35
N THR A 131 -13.67 -10.73 -16.72
CA THR A 131 -14.48 -9.69 -17.35
C THR A 131 -13.72 -9.06 -18.51
N SER A 132 -12.45 -8.71 -18.28
CA SER A 132 -11.57 -8.11 -19.29
C SER A 132 -11.39 -9.01 -20.51
N ARG A 133 -11.36 -10.34 -20.30
CA ARG A 133 -11.30 -11.31 -21.41
C ARG A 133 -12.58 -11.35 -22.23
N ILE A 134 -13.74 -11.29 -21.58
CA ILE A 134 -15.05 -11.22 -22.26
C ILE A 134 -15.15 -9.89 -23.03
N ASP A 135 -14.77 -8.78 -22.39
CA ASP A 135 -14.76 -7.47 -23.01
C ASP A 135 -13.85 -7.43 -24.24
N TYR A 136 -12.67 -8.06 -24.17
CA TYR A 136 -11.79 -8.18 -25.32
C TYR A 136 -12.42 -8.98 -26.48
N GLN A 137 -13.19 -10.03 -26.19
CA GLN A 137 -13.89 -10.80 -27.25
C GLN A 137 -14.96 -9.97 -27.98
N VAL A 138 -15.53 -8.96 -27.32
CA VAL A 138 -16.62 -8.14 -27.88
C VAL A 138 -16.10 -6.82 -28.46
N PHE A 139 -15.09 -6.22 -27.83
CA PHE A 139 -14.61 -4.86 -28.13
C PHE A 139 -13.13 -4.82 -28.58
N GLY A 140 -12.51 -5.98 -28.80
CA GLY A 140 -11.09 -6.11 -29.18
C GLY A 140 -10.77 -5.75 -30.63
N ASP A 141 -11.72 -5.23 -31.41
CA ASP A 141 -11.50 -4.80 -32.80
C ASP A 141 -10.43 -3.72 -32.92
N VAL A 142 -10.33 -2.85 -31.91
CA VAL A 142 -9.31 -1.82 -31.79
C VAL A 142 -8.75 -1.83 -30.38
N VAL A 143 -7.44 -2.05 -30.26
CA VAL A 143 -6.72 -2.05 -29.00
C VAL A 143 -5.73 -0.90 -28.98
N ALA A 144 -5.81 -0.09 -27.94
CA ALA A 144 -4.78 0.87 -27.58
C ALA A 144 -3.98 0.30 -26.39
N PHE A 145 -2.66 0.36 -26.46
CA PHE A 145 -1.81 0.10 -25.31
C PHE A 145 -0.99 1.35 -24.98
N ASP A 146 -0.84 1.62 -23.69
CA ASP A 146 0.00 2.72 -23.19
C ASP A 146 1.00 2.16 -22.17
N ALA A 147 2.26 2.58 -22.30
CA ALA A 147 3.33 2.22 -21.39
C ALA A 147 3.61 3.39 -20.44
N THR A 148 3.24 3.22 -19.17
CA THR A 148 3.52 4.22 -18.14
C THR A 148 4.85 3.92 -17.46
N TYR A 149 5.79 4.85 -17.61
CA TYR A 149 7.17 4.68 -17.17
C TYR A 149 7.36 5.02 -15.69
N LYS A 150 8.12 4.17 -14.96
CA LYS A 150 8.82 4.49 -13.69
C LYS A 150 7.99 5.07 -12.53
N LYS A 151 6.70 4.77 -12.45
CA LYS A 151 5.85 5.18 -11.30
C LYS A 151 5.80 4.17 -10.16
N ASN A 152 6.33 2.95 -10.35
CA ASN A 152 6.47 1.96 -9.28
C ASN A 152 7.88 1.96 -8.68
N VAL A 153 8.01 1.41 -7.47
CA VAL A 153 9.28 1.34 -6.71
C VAL A 153 10.36 0.55 -7.46
N TYR A 154 9.97 -0.30 -8.41
CA TYR A 154 10.83 -1.14 -9.21
C TYR A 154 11.30 -0.49 -10.51
N LEU A 155 10.83 0.73 -10.81
CA LEU A 155 11.13 1.46 -12.03
C LEU A 155 10.78 0.70 -13.33
N LEU A 156 9.89 -0.30 -13.23
CA LEU A 156 9.46 -1.13 -14.36
C LEU A 156 8.35 -0.44 -15.16
N PRO A 157 8.37 -0.49 -16.51
CA PRO A 157 7.23 -0.11 -17.33
C PRO A 157 5.97 -0.90 -16.97
N LEU A 158 4.86 -0.19 -16.76
CA LEU A 158 3.52 -0.77 -16.65
C LEU A 158 2.76 -0.48 -17.94
N LEU A 159 2.44 -1.53 -18.67
CA LEU A 159 1.63 -1.50 -19.87
C LEU A 159 0.17 -1.78 -19.53
N VAL A 160 -0.72 -1.00 -20.12
CA VAL A 160 -2.16 -1.17 -19.98
C VAL A 160 -2.76 -1.33 -21.37
N PHE A 161 -3.51 -2.41 -21.57
CA PHE A 161 -4.26 -2.68 -22.78
C PHE A 161 -5.70 -2.22 -22.59
N SER A 162 -6.19 -1.42 -23.51
CA SER A 162 -7.52 -0.83 -23.43
C SER A 162 -8.18 -0.72 -24.79
N GLY A 163 -9.50 -0.60 -24.78
CA GLY A 163 -10.32 -0.31 -25.95
C GLY A 163 -11.47 0.60 -25.58
N VAL A 164 -12.47 0.64 -26.45
CA VAL A 164 -13.71 1.39 -26.23
C VAL A 164 -14.91 0.49 -26.44
N ASN A 165 -15.89 0.56 -25.54
CA ASN A 165 -17.16 -0.12 -25.74
C ASN A 165 -18.10 0.67 -26.66
N HIS A 166 -19.29 0.12 -26.93
CA HIS A 166 -20.34 0.74 -27.75
C HIS A 166 -20.92 2.06 -27.17
N HIS A 167 -20.59 2.40 -25.92
CA HIS A 167 -20.91 3.69 -25.30
C HIS A 167 -19.74 4.68 -25.32
N ASN A 168 -18.67 4.37 -26.06
CA ASN A 168 -17.46 5.17 -26.13
C ASN A 168 -16.76 5.33 -24.77
N GLN A 169 -16.92 4.35 -23.89
CA GLN A 169 -16.26 4.29 -22.58
C GLN A 169 -15.01 3.43 -22.68
N THR A 170 -13.94 3.84 -22.00
CA THR A 170 -12.70 3.06 -21.92
C THR A 170 -12.96 1.74 -21.20
N VAL A 171 -12.50 0.65 -21.81
CA VAL A 171 -12.51 -0.69 -21.22
C VAL A 171 -11.07 -1.17 -21.12
N LEU A 172 -10.71 -1.80 -20.01
CA LEU A 172 -9.39 -2.38 -19.80
C LEU A 172 -9.44 -3.86 -20.16
N PHE A 173 -8.51 -4.32 -21.00
CA PHE A 173 -8.44 -5.71 -21.46
C PHE A 173 -7.36 -6.51 -20.72
N ALA A 174 -6.26 -5.86 -20.36
CA ALA A 174 -5.16 -6.48 -19.64
C ALA A 174 -4.19 -5.42 -19.10
N ALA A 175 -3.30 -5.84 -18.23
CA ALA A 175 -2.13 -5.07 -17.84
C ALA A 175 -0.90 -5.97 -17.81
N ALA A 176 0.27 -5.35 -17.97
CA ALA A 176 1.54 -6.04 -17.87
C ALA A 176 2.62 -5.19 -17.23
N LEU A 177 3.48 -5.84 -16.45
CA LEU A 177 4.70 -5.30 -15.91
C LEU A 177 5.87 -5.96 -16.64
N VAL A 178 6.81 -5.18 -17.15
CA VAL A 178 7.94 -5.72 -17.91
C VAL A 178 9.27 -5.16 -17.41
N ALA A 179 10.33 -5.95 -17.48
CA ALA A 179 11.67 -5.55 -17.08
C ALA A 179 12.31 -4.51 -18.01
N ASP A 180 12.06 -4.63 -19.31
CA ASP A 180 12.60 -3.73 -20.33
C ASP A 180 11.61 -3.54 -21.50
N GLU A 181 11.92 -2.58 -22.37
CA GLU A 181 11.12 -2.22 -23.54
C GLU A 181 11.77 -2.77 -24.83
N LYS A 182 12.35 -3.97 -24.80
CA LYS A 182 12.94 -4.59 -25.98
C LYS A 182 11.91 -5.28 -26.85
N GLU A 183 12.26 -5.49 -28.12
CA GLU A 183 11.43 -6.19 -29.08
C GLU A 183 11.02 -7.58 -28.58
N GLU A 184 11.92 -8.35 -27.99
CA GLU A 184 11.60 -9.70 -27.51
C GLU A 184 10.52 -9.69 -26.42
N THR A 185 10.55 -8.68 -25.55
CA THR A 185 9.55 -8.49 -24.50
C THR A 185 8.18 -8.13 -25.08
N TYR A 186 8.13 -7.27 -26.09
CA TYR A 186 6.88 -6.97 -26.79
C TYR A 186 6.36 -8.17 -27.58
N VAL A 187 7.24 -8.95 -28.21
CA VAL A 187 6.86 -10.20 -28.87
C VAL A 187 6.24 -11.18 -27.87
N TRP A 188 6.83 -11.34 -26.68
CA TRP A 188 6.24 -12.15 -25.62
C TRP A 188 4.87 -11.62 -25.16
N LEU A 189 4.71 -10.29 -25.11
CA LEU A 189 3.51 -9.64 -24.62
C LEU A 189 2.31 -9.76 -25.58
N PHE A 190 2.57 -9.78 -26.88
CA PHE A 190 1.56 -9.87 -27.94
C PHE A 190 1.31 -11.30 -28.46
N GLN A 191 1.93 -12.31 -27.85
CA GLN A 191 1.67 -13.73 -28.13
C GLN A 191 0.41 -14.24 -27.43
#